data_AF-A0AAD9Y3I3-F1
#
_entry.id   AF-A0AAD9Y3I3-F1
#
_cell.length_a   1.000
_cell.length_b   1.000
_cell.length_c   1.000
_cell.angle_alpha   90.00
_cell.angle_beta   90.00
_cell.angle_gamma   90.00
#
_symmetry.space_group_name_H-M   'P 1'
#
loop_
_entity.id
_entity.type
_entity.pdbx_description
1 polymer ?
#
loop_
_entity_poly.entity_id
_entity_poly.type
_entity_poly.pdbx_seq_one_letter_code
_entity_poly.pdbx_strand_id
1 'polypeptide(L)'
;MFDPSLLLSPHVFLLGVLFRHRAFNASNLTSPHHLDILDIHPGERELLLPLKEDLNNTFIFCRAVEILTGYQISPDERISSGMMAAWIKRIGEILGFEYPTIAYNLRYNAANAFDQSVDVSEALRNLAMGHGSSDPFQRHYLGRNISADLWGILRGQRPQLRRELKQKIRDEWTNKQATDDIERQIQGVRFAEPATGGTCRPQGPAQKRLLAKLTTPIVTTLEGQYRRRDDAINAVSAYCSVQEGCTIRRCHPPLTPKAALSDPPCDPSEASPLYLATLSIFVTSENQRPRRCFICIGQAIGLPPDDKDRLDDLTREFYTSNDLTKHFRRKHLSKVADGDNIECKVCAMTLDHKMHLQNHAFKIHGTVS
;
A
#
# COMPACT_ATOMS: atom_id res chain seq x y z
N MET A 1 -17.33 -6.22 -20.02
CA MET A 1 -17.51 -7.12 -18.86
C MET A 1 -16.48 -8.24 -18.86
N PHE A 2 -15.23 -7.97 -19.27
CA PHE A 2 -14.13 -8.93 -19.21
C PHE A 2 -12.87 -8.10 -18.97
N ASP A 3 -12.26 -8.26 -17.81
CA ASP A 3 -11.04 -7.53 -17.47
C ASP A 3 -9.89 -8.06 -18.35
N PRO A 4 -9.11 -7.18 -19.00
CA PRO A 4 -7.88 -7.56 -19.69
C PRO A 4 -6.93 -8.39 -18.80
N SER A 5 -7.01 -8.28 -17.48
CA SER A 5 -6.23 -9.03 -16.51
C SER A 5 -7.08 -9.50 -15.32
N LEU A 6 -6.92 -10.76 -14.93
CA LEU A 6 -7.58 -11.28 -13.72
C LEU A 6 -6.75 -11.02 -12.45
N LEU A 7 -5.56 -10.43 -12.60
CA LEU A 7 -4.61 -10.17 -11.52
C LEU A 7 -5.17 -9.27 -10.40
N LEU A 8 -6.11 -8.39 -10.73
CA LEU A 8 -6.75 -7.47 -9.78
C LEU A 8 -8.22 -7.81 -9.54
N SER A 9 -8.70 -8.95 -10.03
CA SER A 9 -10.12 -9.32 -9.93
C SER A 9 -10.43 -9.89 -8.54
N PRO A 10 -11.10 -9.15 -7.64
CA PRO A 10 -11.38 -9.65 -6.29
C PRO A 10 -12.22 -10.93 -6.30
N HIS A 11 -13.10 -11.07 -7.29
CA HIS A 11 -13.95 -12.25 -7.48
C HIS A 11 -13.14 -13.51 -7.74
N VAL A 12 -12.09 -13.43 -8.57
CA VAL A 12 -11.24 -14.60 -8.87
C VAL A 12 -10.51 -15.08 -7.62
N PHE A 13 -9.98 -14.14 -6.83
CA PHE A 13 -9.31 -14.48 -5.57
C PHE A 13 -10.29 -15.07 -4.55
N LEU A 14 -11.44 -14.42 -4.34
CA LEU A 14 -12.45 -14.89 -3.39
C LEU A 14 -12.98 -16.28 -3.77
N LEU A 15 -13.36 -16.49 -5.03
CA LEU A 15 -13.81 -17.79 -5.52
C LEU A 15 -12.72 -18.85 -5.36
N GLY A 16 -11.46 -18.52 -5.64
CA GLY A 16 -10.34 -19.44 -5.45
C GLY A 16 -10.22 -19.95 -4.01
N VAL A 17 -10.39 -19.05 -3.04
CA VAL A 17 -10.43 -19.38 -1.61
C VAL A 17 -11.68 -20.21 -1.29
N LEU A 18 -12.87 -19.82 -1.75
CA LEU A 18 -14.11 -20.55 -1.49
C LEU A 18 -14.07 -22.00 -2.02
N PHE A 19 -13.57 -22.21 -3.24
CA PHE A 19 -13.38 -23.55 -3.80
C PHE A 19 -12.31 -24.35 -3.06
N ARG A 20 -11.22 -23.70 -2.60
CA ARG A 20 -10.18 -24.35 -1.79
C ARG A 20 -10.75 -24.94 -0.50
N HIS A 21 -11.70 -24.24 0.12
CA HIS A 21 -12.35 -24.65 1.37
C HIS A 21 -13.64 -25.46 1.15
N ARG A 22 -14.05 -25.72 -0.10
CA ARG A 22 -15.36 -26.33 -0.43
C ARG A 22 -16.50 -25.63 0.30
N ALA A 23 -16.49 -24.30 0.24
CA ALA A 23 -17.27 -23.46 1.13
C ALA A 23 -18.76 -23.42 0.81
N PHE A 24 -19.15 -23.73 -0.43
CA PHE A 24 -20.55 -23.75 -0.82
C PHE A 24 -21.29 -24.92 -0.17
N ASN A 25 -22.51 -24.66 0.30
CA ASN A 25 -23.41 -25.70 0.82
C ASN A 25 -23.90 -26.64 -0.29
N ALA A 26 -23.97 -26.14 -1.52
CA ALA A 26 -24.30 -26.91 -2.71
C ALA A 26 -23.22 -27.98 -2.99
N SER A 27 -23.57 -29.25 -2.78
CA SER A 27 -22.65 -30.39 -2.91
C SER A 27 -22.13 -30.63 -4.33
N ASN A 28 -22.87 -30.15 -5.34
CA ASN A 28 -22.48 -30.20 -6.74
C ASN A 28 -21.47 -29.10 -7.11
N LEU A 29 -21.36 -27.99 -6.37
CA LEU A 29 -20.48 -26.85 -6.71
C LEU A 29 -19.04 -27.10 -6.23
N THR A 30 -18.38 -28.10 -6.80
CA THR A 30 -17.03 -28.55 -6.41
C THR A 30 -15.91 -27.99 -7.26
N SER A 31 -16.22 -27.43 -8.43
CA SER A 31 -15.26 -26.90 -9.41
C SER A 31 -15.75 -25.57 -9.97
N PRO A 32 -14.85 -24.64 -10.34
CA PRO A 32 -15.22 -23.37 -10.96
C PRO A 32 -16.08 -23.53 -12.23
N HIS A 33 -15.89 -24.62 -12.98
CA HIS A 33 -16.68 -24.91 -14.18
C HIS A 33 -18.18 -25.05 -13.90
N HIS A 34 -18.56 -25.49 -12.70
CA HIS A 34 -19.97 -25.60 -12.34
C HIS A 34 -20.64 -24.24 -12.15
N LEU A 35 -19.89 -23.13 -12.15
CA LEU A 35 -20.48 -21.79 -12.17
C LEU A 35 -21.13 -21.47 -13.52
N ASP A 36 -20.71 -22.11 -14.61
CA ASP A 36 -21.25 -21.84 -15.95
C ASP A 36 -22.65 -22.41 -16.17
N ILE A 37 -23.02 -23.40 -15.36
CA ILE A 37 -24.33 -24.08 -15.41
C ILE A 37 -25.30 -23.51 -14.37
N LEU A 38 -24.89 -22.50 -13.59
CA LEU A 38 -25.78 -21.84 -12.66
C LEU A 38 -26.73 -20.93 -13.44
N ASP A 39 -28.02 -21.08 -13.18
CA ASP A 39 -29.06 -20.29 -13.82
C ASP A 39 -29.95 -19.66 -12.76
N ILE A 40 -30.38 -18.42 -13.00
CA ILE A 40 -31.35 -17.72 -12.14
C ILE A 40 -32.72 -18.04 -12.71
N HIS A 41 -33.59 -18.66 -11.92
CA HIS A 41 -34.90 -19.08 -12.42
C HIS A 41 -35.73 -17.88 -12.95
N PRO A 42 -36.51 -18.07 -14.02
CA PRO A 42 -37.37 -17.01 -14.55
C PRO A 42 -38.30 -16.45 -13.46
N GLY A 43 -38.20 -15.15 -13.20
CA GLY A 43 -38.96 -14.45 -12.16
C GLY A 43 -38.17 -14.18 -10.87
N GLU A 44 -37.00 -14.81 -10.70
CA GLU A 44 -36.06 -14.50 -9.63
C GLU A 44 -35.06 -13.43 -10.08
N ARG A 45 -34.53 -12.65 -9.12
CA ARG A 45 -33.52 -11.61 -9.39
C ARG A 45 -32.09 -12.07 -9.10
N GLU A 46 -31.95 -13.11 -8.28
CA GLU A 46 -30.67 -13.62 -7.81
C GLU A 46 -30.80 -15.10 -7.46
N LEU A 47 -29.70 -15.85 -7.63
CA LEU A 47 -29.56 -17.21 -7.13
C LEU A 47 -28.70 -17.17 -5.87
N LEU A 48 -29.26 -17.59 -4.73
CA LEU A 48 -28.51 -17.66 -3.49
C LEU A 48 -27.62 -18.90 -3.47
N LEU A 49 -26.31 -18.68 -3.25
CA LEU A 49 -25.32 -19.73 -3.04
C LEU A 49 -24.84 -19.69 -1.58
N PRO A 50 -25.61 -20.28 -0.63
CA PRO A 50 -25.23 -20.25 0.77
C PRO A 50 -23.91 -20.98 1.00
N LEU A 51 -23.08 -20.42 1.88
CA LEU A 51 -21.90 -21.10 2.39
C LEU A 51 -22.30 -22.06 3.51
N LYS A 52 -21.48 -23.07 3.76
CA LYS A 52 -21.70 -24.03 4.84
C LYS A 52 -21.58 -23.34 6.20
N GLU A 53 -22.48 -23.71 7.10
CA GLU A 53 -22.57 -23.11 8.45
C GLU A 53 -21.34 -23.44 9.32
N ASP A 54 -20.67 -24.56 9.07
CA ASP A 54 -19.45 -24.96 9.78
C ASP A 54 -18.27 -24.00 9.53
N LEU A 55 -18.34 -23.20 8.46
CA LEU A 55 -17.34 -22.18 8.13
C LEU A 55 -17.62 -20.80 8.75
N ASN A 56 -18.72 -20.62 9.49
CA ASN A 56 -19.06 -19.31 10.08
C ASN A 56 -17.97 -18.75 11.01
N ASN A 57 -17.19 -19.63 11.64
CA ASN A 57 -16.06 -19.27 12.52
C ASN A 57 -14.70 -19.36 11.82
N THR A 58 -14.67 -19.58 10.50
CA THR A 58 -13.43 -19.66 9.71
C THR A 58 -13.13 -18.31 9.09
N PHE A 59 -11.95 -17.75 9.39
CA PHE A 59 -11.54 -16.47 8.81
C PHE A 59 -10.92 -16.67 7.41
N ILE A 60 -11.34 -15.86 6.45
CA ILE A 60 -10.70 -15.79 5.11
C ILE A 60 -9.32 -15.13 5.21
N PHE A 61 -9.21 -14.09 6.04
CA PHE A 61 -7.97 -13.38 6.29
C PHE A 61 -7.50 -13.69 7.71
N CYS A 62 -6.66 -14.70 7.81
CA CYS A 62 -6.08 -15.16 9.06
C CYS A 62 -4.86 -14.33 9.47
N ARG A 63 -4.61 -14.28 10.78
CA ARG A 63 -3.41 -13.66 11.34
C ARG A 63 -2.18 -14.48 10.99
N ALA A 64 -1.10 -13.82 10.58
CA ALA A 64 0.23 -14.42 10.58
C ALA A 64 0.88 -14.22 11.95
N VAL A 65 1.24 -15.31 12.61
CA VAL A 65 1.90 -15.38 13.91
C VAL A 65 3.38 -15.66 13.68
N GLU A 66 4.24 -14.87 14.32
CA GLU A 66 5.68 -15.08 14.27
C GLU A 66 6.08 -16.27 15.15
N ILE A 67 6.86 -17.18 14.58
CA ILE A 67 7.42 -18.36 15.22
C ILE A 67 8.94 -18.35 15.05
N LEU A 68 9.65 -19.21 15.79
CA LEU A 68 11.13 -19.27 15.77
C LEU A 68 11.72 -19.43 14.36
N THR A 69 11.01 -20.07 13.43
CA THR A 69 11.46 -20.35 12.06
C THR A 69 10.85 -19.44 11.00
N GLY A 70 10.03 -18.45 11.38
CA GLY A 70 9.38 -17.55 10.43
C GLY A 70 7.96 -17.16 10.84
N TYR A 71 7.00 -17.31 9.94
CA TYR A 71 5.59 -16.98 10.19
C TYR A 71 4.70 -18.18 9.90
N GLN A 72 3.67 -18.34 10.72
CA GLN A 72 2.61 -19.32 10.52
C GLN A 72 1.25 -18.63 10.49
N ILE A 73 0.38 -19.07 9.59
CA ILE A 73 -1.00 -18.57 9.56
C ILE A 73 -1.79 -19.24 10.70
N SER A 74 -2.37 -18.45 11.60
CA SER A 74 -3.24 -18.95 12.66
C SER A 74 -4.56 -19.45 12.04
N PRO A 75 -5.07 -20.62 12.48
CA PRO A 75 -6.31 -21.18 11.97
C PRO A 75 -7.56 -20.44 12.49
N ASP A 76 -7.44 -19.73 13.59
CA ASP A 76 -8.54 -19.27 14.44
C ASP A 76 -8.48 -17.77 14.78
N GLU A 77 -7.37 -17.09 14.48
CA GLU A 77 -7.25 -15.65 14.69
C GLU A 77 -7.45 -14.87 13.39
N ARG A 78 -8.33 -13.88 13.45
CA ARG A 78 -8.51 -12.91 12.37
C ARG A 78 -7.28 -12.03 12.20
N ILE A 79 -7.00 -11.63 10.97
CA ILE A 79 -5.99 -10.60 10.71
C ILE A 79 -6.32 -9.31 11.47
N SER A 80 -5.29 -8.69 12.05
CA SER A 80 -5.47 -7.43 12.76
C SER A 80 -5.40 -6.24 11.81
N SER A 81 -6.07 -5.14 12.16
CA SER A 81 -6.00 -3.88 11.41
C SER A 81 -4.56 -3.35 11.33
N GLY A 82 -3.75 -3.58 12.37
CA GLY A 82 -2.33 -3.20 12.37
C GLY A 82 -1.51 -3.97 11.34
N MET A 83 -1.76 -5.28 11.19
CA MET A 83 -1.11 -6.09 10.16
C MET A 83 -1.54 -5.68 8.75
N MET A 84 -2.84 -5.47 8.53
CA MET A 84 -3.34 -4.95 7.25
C MET A 84 -2.71 -3.60 6.89
N ALA A 85 -2.64 -2.67 7.85
CA ALA A 85 -2.00 -1.37 7.63
C ALA A 85 -0.51 -1.51 7.28
N ALA A 86 0.22 -2.40 7.97
CA ALA A 86 1.62 -2.68 7.69
C ALA A 86 1.83 -3.27 6.29
N TRP A 87 0.98 -4.21 5.87
CA TRP A 87 1.04 -4.81 4.53
C TRP A 87 0.72 -3.79 3.43
N ILE A 88 -0.32 -2.98 3.60
CA ILE A 88 -0.67 -1.91 2.66
C ILE A 88 0.47 -0.89 2.52
N LYS A 89 1.08 -0.50 3.64
CA LYS A 89 2.26 0.39 3.63
C LYS A 89 3.41 -0.25 2.85
N ARG A 90 3.67 -1.54 3.09
CA ARG A 90 4.75 -2.28 2.43
C ARG A 90 4.53 -2.39 0.92
N ILE A 91 3.30 -2.57 0.47
CA ILE A 91 2.96 -2.53 -0.96
C ILE A 91 3.33 -1.17 -1.55
N GLY A 92 2.98 -0.07 -0.89
CA GLY A 92 3.37 1.28 -1.33
C GLY A 92 4.88 1.47 -1.46
N GLU A 93 5.65 0.98 -0.48
CA GLU A 93 7.12 0.99 -0.52
C GLU A 93 7.68 0.17 -1.69
N ILE A 94 7.12 -1.02 -1.94
CA ILE A 94 7.53 -1.88 -3.06
C ILE A 94 7.25 -1.21 -4.41
N LEU A 95 6.13 -0.50 -4.51
CA LEU A 95 5.74 0.27 -5.70
C LEU A 95 6.52 1.57 -5.85
N GLY A 96 7.33 1.97 -4.86
CA GLY A 96 8.14 3.19 -4.91
C GLY A 96 7.35 4.48 -4.68
N PHE A 97 6.20 4.41 -4.00
CA PHE A 97 5.44 5.62 -3.66
C PHE A 97 6.19 6.46 -2.62
N GLU A 98 6.29 7.76 -2.88
CA GLU A 98 6.98 8.74 -2.02
C GLU A 98 6.32 8.84 -0.63
N TYR A 99 4.99 8.77 -0.59
CA TYR A 99 4.22 8.87 0.64
C TYR A 99 3.75 7.50 1.14
N PRO A 100 3.68 7.29 2.47
CA PRO A 100 3.15 6.06 3.04
C PRO A 100 1.75 5.75 2.51
N THR A 101 1.60 4.56 1.92
CA THR A 101 0.30 4.10 1.44
C THR A 101 -0.52 3.60 2.60
N ILE A 102 -1.73 4.14 2.75
CA ILE A 102 -2.74 3.68 3.69
C ILE A 102 -4.05 3.40 2.95
N ALA A 103 -4.90 2.56 3.54
CA ALA A 103 -6.18 2.18 2.95
C ALA A 103 -7.03 3.40 2.57
N TYR A 104 -6.98 4.46 3.38
CA TYR A 104 -7.67 5.72 3.11
C TYR A 104 -7.23 6.38 1.80
N ASN A 105 -5.92 6.48 1.54
CA ASN A 105 -5.41 7.12 0.32
C ASN A 105 -5.84 6.36 -0.93
N LEU A 106 -5.85 5.02 -0.87
CA LEU A 106 -6.34 4.18 -1.96
C LEU A 106 -7.83 4.42 -2.22
N ARG A 107 -8.64 4.45 -1.16
CA ARG A 107 -10.07 4.73 -1.24
C ARG A 107 -10.35 6.15 -1.73
N TYR A 108 -9.56 7.12 -1.29
CA TYR A 108 -9.63 8.52 -1.73
C TYR A 108 -9.33 8.67 -3.21
N ASN A 109 -8.25 8.05 -3.70
CA ASN A 109 -7.90 8.11 -5.11
C ASN A 109 -8.97 7.42 -5.99
N ALA A 110 -9.46 6.25 -5.57
CA ALA A 110 -10.54 5.56 -6.27
C ALA A 110 -11.82 6.40 -6.33
N ALA A 111 -12.22 7.00 -5.20
CA ALA A 111 -13.42 7.84 -5.13
C ALA A 111 -13.35 9.06 -6.05
N ASN A 112 -12.19 9.73 -6.12
CA ASN A 112 -11.99 10.86 -7.02
C ASN A 112 -11.94 10.42 -8.50
N ALA A 113 -11.35 9.25 -8.79
CA ALA A 113 -11.36 8.69 -10.14
C ALA A 113 -12.79 8.36 -10.60
N PHE A 114 -13.62 7.82 -9.71
CA PHE A 114 -15.04 7.60 -9.98
C PHE A 114 -15.79 8.91 -10.21
N ASP A 115 -15.58 9.92 -9.37
CA ASP A 115 -16.24 11.24 -9.48
C ASP A 115 -15.91 11.98 -10.78
N GLN A 116 -14.69 11.81 -11.29
CA GLN A 116 -14.24 12.43 -12.53
C GLN A 116 -14.63 11.66 -13.79
N SER A 117 -15.13 10.42 -13.65
CA SER A 117 -15.51 9.59 -14.78
C SER A 117 -16.87 10.01 -15.33
N VAL A 118 -16.95 10.15 -16.66
CA VAL A 118 -18.22 10.43 -17.36
C VAL A 118 -19.19 9.26 -17.31
N ASP A 119 -18.68 8.04 -17.07
CA ASP A 119 -19.47 6.81 -17.07
C ASP A 119 -20.00 6.45 -15.67
N VAL A 120 -19.58 7.17 -14.63
CA VAL A 120 -19.95 6.89 -13.24
C VAL A 120 -20.84 8.00 -12.70
N SER A 121 -22.12 7.68 -12.50
CA SER A 121 -23.05 8.60 -11.84
C SER A 121 -22.76 8.74 -10.35
N GLU A 122 -23.27 9.81 -9.73
CA GLU A 122 -23.19 10.01 -8.28
C GLU A 122 -23.75 8.82 -7.49
N ALA A 123 -24.90 8.28 -7.92
CA ALA A 123 -25.52 7.11 -7.30
C ALA A 123 -24.62 5.87 -7.41
N LEU A 124 -23.99 5.66 -8.58
CA LEU A 124 -23.07 4.53 -8.78
C LEU A 124 -21.78 4.69 -7.97
N ARG A 125 -21.22 5.90 -7.90
CA ARG A 125 -20.08 6.21 -7.02
C ARG A 125 -20.42 5.93 -5.57
N ASN A 126 -21.59 6.39 -5.10
CA ASN A 126 -22.04 6.19 -3.72
C ASN A 126 -22.25 4.70 -3.43
N LEU A 127 -22.85 3.94 -4.36
CA LEU A 127 -22.99 2.50 -4.25
C LEU A 127 -21.62 1.79 -4.14
N ALA A 128 -20.69 2.08 -5.06
CA ALA A 128 -19.35 1.51 -5.06
C ALA A 128 -18.56 1.86 -3.78
N MET A 129 -18.81 3.04 -3.22
CA MET A 129 -18.22 3.52 -1.98
C MET A 129 -19.01 3.11 -0.73
N GLY A 130 -20.12 2.38 -0.85
CA GLY A 130 -20.97 2.00 0.28
C GLY A 130 -21.50 3.20 1.09
N HIS A 131 -21.80 4.32 0.42
CA HIS A 131 -22.37 5.51 1.02
C HIS A 131 -23.86 5.62 0.69
N GLY A 132 -24.69 5.99 1.68
CA GLY A 132 -26.11 6.27 1.46
C GLY A 132 -26.40 7.63 0.81
N SER A 133 -25.44 8.55 0.84
CA SER A 133 -25.51 9.88 0.23
C SER A 133 -24.12 10.34 -0.21
N SER A 134 -24.06 11.50 -0.85
CA SER A 134 -22.80 12.13 -1.24
C SER A 134 -22.10 12.87 -0.11
N ASP A 135 -22.73 13.06 1.05
CA ASP A 135 -22.14 13.85 2.14
C ASP A 135 -20.79 13.28 2.63
N PRO A 136 -20.63 11.96 2.83
CA PRO A 136 -19.33 11.41 3.22
C PRO A 136 -18.28 11.64 2.15
N PHE A 137 -18.65 11.51 0.87
CA PHE A 137 -17.77 11.82 -0.25
C PHE A 137 -17.32 13.29 -0.21
N GLN A 138 -18.26 14.22 -0.16
CA GLN A 138 -18.00 15.65 -0.16
C GLN A 138 -17.15 16.10 1.04
N ARG A 139 -17.33 15.50 2.21
CA ARG A 139 -16.60 15.87 3.44
C ARG A 139 -15.18 15.33 3.49
N HIS A 140 -14.99 14.07 3.10
CA HIS A 140 -13.73 13.36 3.33
C HIS A 140 -12.91 13.15 2.05
N TYR A 141 -13.58 12.93 0.92
CA TYR A 141 -12.93 12.47 -0.30
C TYR A 141 -12.82 13.52 -1.39
N LEU A 142 -13.76 14.47 -1.46
CA LEU A 142 -13.72 15.54 -2.46
C LEU A 142 -12.55 16.48 -2.18
N GLY A 143 -11.63 16.57 -3.14
CA GLY A 143 -10.53 17.52 -3.09
C GLY A 143 -11.02 18.95 -2.91
N ARG A 144 -10.38 19.71 -2.01
CA ARG A 144 -10.69 21.14 -1.79
C ARG A 144 -10.00 22.05 -2.79
N ASN A 145 -9.14 21.49 -3.64
CA ASN A 145 -8.50 22.24 -4.70
C ASN A 145 -9.47 22.36 -5.89
N ILE A 146 -9.85 23.59 -6.24
CA ILE A 146 -10.64 23.88 -7.43
C ILE A 146 -9.67 23.78 -8.63
N SER A 147 -9.43 22.55 -9.09
CA SER A 147 -8.58 22.28 -10.26
C SER A 147 -9.30 22.51 -11.59
N ALA A 148 -10.62 22.70 -11.56
CA ALA A 148 -11.40 23.07 -12.72
C ALA A 148 -11.20 24.58 -13.02
N ASP A 149 -10.90 24.91 -14.27
CA ASP A 149 -10.93 26.29 -14.76
C ASP A 149 -12.39 26.80 -14.81
N LEU A 150 -12.87 27.27 -13.65
CA LEU A 150 -14.22 27.82 -13.48
C LEU A 150 -14.46 28.99 -14.44
N TRP A 151 -13.42 29.79 -14.66
CA TRP A 151 -13.47 30.93 -15.54
C TRP A 151 -13.61 30.52 -17.01
N GLY A 152 -12.92 29.46 -17.44
CA GLY A 152 -13.10 28.87 -18.76
C GLY A 152 -14.43 28.17 -18.95
N ILE A 153 -15.04 27.64 -17.89
CA ILE A 153 -16.42 27.12 -17.93
C ILE A 153 -17.42 28.27 -18.12
N LEU A 154 -17.33 29.34 -17.32
CA LEU A 154 -18.20 30.52 -17.42
C LEU A 154 -18.11 31.19 -18.80
N ARG A 155 -16.92 31.24 -19.40
CA ARG A 155 -16.71 31.77 -20.76
C ARG A 155 -17.06 30.80 -21.89
N GLY A 156 -17.46 29.56 -21.58
CA GLY A 156 -17.77 28.55 -22.60
C GLY A 156 -16.55 28.02 -23.38
N GLN A 157 -15.34 28.16 -22.83
CA GLN A 157 -14.09 27.74 -23.47
C GLN A 157 -13.96 26.21 -23.59
N ARG A 158 -14.47 25.43 -22.62
CA ARG A 158 -14.45 23.96 -22.71
C ARG A 158 -15.27 23.41 -23.91
N PRO A 159 -16.51 23.86 -24.17
CA PRO A 159 -17.22 23.55 -25.41
C PRO A 159 -16.52 24.02 -26.69
N GLN A 160 -15.79 25.14 -26.67
CA GLN A 160 -15.03 25.65 -27.83
C GLN A 160 -13.81 24.74 -28.11
N LEU A 161 -12.96 24.51 -27.11
CA LEU A 161 -11.79 23.63 -27.23
C LEU A 161 -12.16 22.19 -27.65
N ARG A 162 -13.28 21.64 -27.14
CA ARG A 162 -13.77 20.32 -27.61
C ARG A 162 -14.22 20.33 -29.06
N ARG A 163 -14.84 21.41 -29.53
CA ARG A 163 -15.25 21.56 -30.94
C ARG A 163 -14.03 21.70 -31.83
N GLU A 164 -13.07 22.52 -31.42
CA GLU A 164 -11.79 22.72 -32.10
C GLU A 164 -10.97 21.44 -32.15
N LEU A 165 -10.87 20.69 -31.04
CA LEU A 165 -10.18 19.40 -31.02
C LEU A 165 -10.90 18.36 -31.89
N LYS A 166 -12.24 18.27 -31.84
CA LYS A 166 -13.00 17.40 -32.76
C LYS A 166 -12.83 17.81 -34.21
N GLN A 167 -12.73 19.11 -34.48
CA GLN A 167 -12.49 19.63 -35.82
C GLN A 167 -11.09 19.25 -36.29
N LYS A 168 -10.07 19.50 -35.46
CA LYS A 168 -8.69 19.11 -35.72
C LYS A 168 -8.54 17.60 -35.90
N ILE A 169 -9.17 16.77 -35.07
CA ILE A 169 -9.20 15.31 -35.25
C ILE A 169 -9.86 14.94 -36.58
N ARG A 170 -10.95 15.60 -36.98
CA ARG A 170 -11.59 15.37 -38.30
C ARG A 170 -10.73 15.84 -39.46
N ASP A 171 -9.99 16.94 -39.30
CA ASP A 171 -9.12 17.51 -40.33
C ASP A 171 -7.81 16.71 -40.47
N GLU A 172 -7.28 16.19 -39.36
CA GLU A 172 -6.12 15.29 -39.30
C GLU A 172 -6.49 13.84 -39.69
N TRP A 173 -7.77 13.47 -39.58
CA TRP A 173 -8.28 12.18 -40.05
C TRP A 173 -8.19 12.10 -41.57
N THR A 174 -7.06 11.61 -42.05
CA THR A 174 -6.86 11.26 -43.45
C THR A 174 -7.29 9.81 -43.67
N ASN A 175 -8.07 9.55 -44.73
CA ASN A 175 -8.49 8.20 -45.13
C ASN A 175 -7.33 7.19 -45.18
N LYS A 176 -6.11 7.69 -45.42
CA LYS A 176 -4.86 6.93 -45.45
C LYS A 176 -4.55 6.22 -44.12
N GLN A 177 -4.71 6.89 -42.97
CA GLN A 177 -4.40 6.31 -41.66
C GLN A 177 -5.31 5.10 -41.34
N ALA A 178 -6.59 5.18 -41.72
CA ALA A 178 -7.55 4.10 -41.53
C ALA A 178 -7.24 2.90 -42.44
N THR A 179 -6.88 3.14 -43.70
CA THR A 179 -6.41 2.06 -44.60
C THR A 179 -5.11 1.44 -44.11
N ASP A 180 -4.15 2.23 -43.65
CA ASP A 180 -2.87 1.74 -43.13
C ASP A 180 -3.07 0.90 -41.86
N ASP A 181 -4.00 1.27 -40.96
CA ASP A 181 -4.33 0.51 -39.76
C ASP A 181 -5.11 -0.79 -40.05
N ILE A 182 -6.01 -0.77 -41.03
CA ILE A 182 -6.70 -1.96 -41.53
C ILE A 182 -5.72 -2.91 -42.21
N GLU A 183 -4.81 -2.38 -43.03
CA GLU A 183 -3.78 -3.16 -43.74
C GLU A 183 -2.77 -3.76 -42.75
N ARG A 184 -2.37 -3.01 -41.72
CA ARG A 184 -1.57 -3.53 -40.59
C ARG A 184 -2.27 -4.65 -39.81
N GLN A 185 -3.58 -4.56 -39.61
CA GLN A 185 -4.38 -5.63 -38.98
C GLN A 185 -4.46 -6.88 -39.85
N ILE A 186 -4.66 -6.73 -41.16
CA ILE A 186 -4.69 -7.83 -42.13
C ILE A 186 -3.31 -8.53 -42.21
N GLN A 187 -2.22 -7.76 -42.05
CA GLN A 187 -0.85 -8.27 -42.01
C GLN A 187 -0.44 -8.86 -40.66
N GLY A 188 -1.32 -8.84 -39.64
CA GLY A 188 -1.08 -9.47 -38.35
C GLY A 188 -0.09 -8.75 -37.43
N VAL A 189 0.23 -7.48 -37.69
CA VAL A 189 1.19 -6.71 -36.90
C VAL A 189 0.51 -6.16 -35.64
N ARG A 190 0.99 -6.56 -34.46
CA ARG A 190 0.42 -6.19 -33.15
C ARG A 190 0.88 -4.80 -32.71
N PHE A 191 -0.02 -4.01 -32.12
CA PHE A 191 0.19 -2.58 -31.80
C PHE A 191 1.19 -2.24 -30.66
N ALA A 192 1.77 -3.23 -29.98
CA ALA A 192 2.86 -3.01 -29.03
C ALA A 192 3.50 -4.35 -28.63
N GLU A 193 4.82 -4.36 -28.47
CA GLU A 193 5.49 -5.42 -27.71
C GLU A 193 5.31 -5.18 -26.21
N PRO A 194 5.01 -6.21 -25.42
CA PRO A 194 4.98 -6.08 -23.97
C PRO A 194 6.40 -5.76 -23.48
N ALA A 195 6.55 -4.63 -22.80
CA ALA A 195 7.79 -4.28 -22.14
C ALA A 195 8.13 -5.35 -21.09
N THR A 196 9.09 -6.23 -21.41
CA THR A 196 9.68 -7.17 -20.46
C THR A 196 10.64 -6.41 -19.56
N GLY A 197 10.09 -5.68 -18.59
CA GLY A 197 10.83 -5.09 -17.48
C GLY A 197 11.26 -6.17 -16.50
N GLY A 198 12.45 -6.74 -16.69
CA GLY A 198 13.06 -7.68 -15.78
C GLY A 198 13.49 -6.99 -14.49
N THR A 199 12.90 -7.38 -13.36
CA THR A 199 13.56 -7.55 -12.04
C THR A 199 12.57 -8.17 -11.05
N CYS A 200 12.01 -9.34 -11.38
CA CYS A 200 11.30 -10.12 -10.36
C CYS A 200 12.32 -10.98 -9.60
N ARG A 201 12.16 -11.10 -8.27
CA ARG A 201 12.81 -12.19 -7.51
C ARG A 201 12.54 -13.53 -8.22
N PRO A 202 13.42 -14.52 -8.13
CA PRO A 202 13.16 -15.82 -8.73
C PRO A 202 11.83 -16.36 -8.21
N GLN A 203 10.82 -16.41 -9.09
CA GLN A 203 9.49 -16.91 -8.77
C GLN A 203 9.56 -18.43 -8.64
N GLY A 204 8.99 -18.97 -7.56
CA GLY A 204 8.81 -20.41 -7.42
C GLY A 204 7.86 -20.95 -8.52
N PRO A 205 7.91 -22.25 -8.84
CA PRO A 205 7.06 -22.85 -9.88
C PRO A 205 5.57 -22.60 -9.69
N ALA A 206 5.08 -22.58 -8.45
CA ALA A 206 3.68 -22.30 -8.15
C ALA A 206 3.30 -20.84 -8.41
N GLN A 207 4.18 -19.89 -8.08
CA GLN A 207 3.96 -18.46 -8.31
C GLN A 207 3.96 -18.14 -9.81
N LYS A 208 4.86 -18.76 -10.58
CA LYS A 208 4.87 -18.66 -12.06
C LYS A 208 3.56 -19.15 -12.66
N ARG A 209 3.04 -20.30 -12.21
CA ARG A 209 1.76 -20.84 -12.67
C ARG A 209 0.60 -19.91 -12.33
N LEU A 210 0.54 -19.41 -11.09
CA LEU A 210 -0.47 -18.46 -10.66
C LEU A 210 -0.47 -17.22 -11.57
N LEU A 211 0.70 -16.59 -11.72
CA LEU A 211 0.83 -15.37 -12.51
C LEU A 211 0.43 -15.61 -13.97
N ALA A 212 0.89 -16.70 -14.59
CA ALA A 212 0.57 -17.03 -15.97
C ALA A 212 -0.95 -17.19 -16.21
N LYS A 213 -1.68 -17.80 -15.25
CA LYS A 213 -3.13 -17.94 -15.36
C LYS A 213 -3.87 -16.62 -15.12
N LEU A 214 -3.42 -15.81 -14.16
CA LEU A 214 -4.02 -14.49 -13.89
C LEU A 214 -3.80 -13.48 -15.02
N THR A 215 -2.69 -13.58 -15.75
CA THR A 215 -2.34 -12.69 -16.87
C THR A 215 -2.70 -13.26 -18.25
N THR A 216 -3.44 -14.37 -18.30
CA THR A 216 -3.87 -14.96 -19.58
C THR A 216 -4.64 -13.92 -20.41
N PRO A 217 -4.33 -13.74 -21.70
CA PRO A 217 -4.99 -12.74 -22.55
C PRO A 217 -6.50 -12.93 -22.66
N ILE A 218 -7.19 -11.84 -22.97
CA ILE A 218 -8.63 -11.85 -23.24
C ILE A 218 -8.93 -12.69 -24.50
N VAL A 219 -9.99 -13.50 -24.46
CA VAL A 219 -10.46 -14.33 -25.58
C VAL A 219 -11.81 -13.80 -26.07
N THR A 220 -12.10 -13.85 -27.36
CA THR A 220 -13.34 -13.28 -27.92
C THR A 220 -14.57 -14.15 -27.74
N THR A 221 -14.39 -15.44 -27.43
CA THR A 221 -15.50 -16.39 -27.23
C THR A 221 -15.92 -16.43 -25.76
N LEU A 222 -17.23 -16.56 -25.53
CA LEU A 222 -17.80 -16.70 -24.18
C LEU A 222 -17.21 -17.91 -23.44
N GLU A 223 -17.23 -19.08 -24.10
CA GLU A 223 -16.62 -20.32 -23.62
C GLU A 223 -15.12 -20.16 -23.29
N GLY A 224 -14.41 -19.35 -24.07
CA GLY A 224 -13.01 -19.02 -23.82
C GLY A 224 -12.81 -18.18 -22.57
N GLN A 225 -13.73 -17.24 -22.30
CA GLN A 225 -13.71 -16.44 -21.08
C GLN A 225 -14.04 -17.25 -19.83
N TYR A 226 -15.00 -18.17 -19.92
CA TYR A 226 -15.32 -19.10 -18.82
C TYR A 226 -14.11 -19.95 -18.46
N ARG A 227 -13.49 -20.60 -19.45
CA ARG A 227 -12.25 -21.38 -19.22
C ARG A 227 -11.13 -20.53 -18.64
N ARG A 228 -10.92 -19.30 -19.14
CA ARG A 228 -9.92 -18.36 -18.61
C ARG A 228 -10.17 -18.01 -17.15
N ARG A 229 -11.43 -17.76 -16.77
CA ARG A 229 -11.84 -17.49 -15.39
C ARG A 229 -11.58 -18.71 -14.51
N ASP A 230 -12.01 -19.89 -14.95
CA ASP A 230 -11.92 -21.13 -14.18
C ASP A 230 -10.48 -21.55 -13.94
N ASP A 231 -9.64 -21.45 -14.96
CA ASP A 231 -8.20 -21.67 -14.86
C ASP A 231 -7.54 -20.75 -13.84
N ALA A 232 -7.95 -19.48 -13.79
CA ALA A 232 -7.44 -18.52 -12.83
C ALA A 232 -7.92 -18.82 -11.40
N ILE A 233 -9.20 -19.16 -11.22
CA ILE A 233 -9.76 -19.57 -9.92
C ILE A 233 -9.05 -20.84 -9.41
N ASN A 234 -8.86 -21.83 -10.27
CA ASN A 234 -8.12 -23.05 -9.94
C ASN A 234 -6.66 -22.77 -9.58
N ALA A 235 -6.01 -21.84 -10.29
CA ALA A 235 -4.64 -21.44 -9.97
C ALA A 235 -4.54 -20.77 -8.59
N VAL A 236 -5.48 -19.87 -8.25
CA VAL A 236 -5.56 -19.28 -6.90
C VAL A 236 -5.79 -20.38 -5.85
N SER A 237 -6.77 -21.25 -6.07
CA SER A 237 -7.11 -22.34 -5.14
C SER A 237 -5.92 -23.25 -4.86
N ALA A 238 -5.18 -23.63 -5.91
CA ALA A 238 -3.97 -24.42 -5.77
C ALA A 238 -2.85 -23.65 -5.03
N TYR A 239 -2.72 -22.35 -5.30
CA TYR A 239 -1.71 -21.51 -4.68
C TYR A 239 -1.94 -21.30 -3.18
N CYS A 240 -3.19 -21.29 -2.71
CA CYS A 240 -3.51 -21.16 -1.28
C CYS A 240 -2.86 -22.24 -0.39
N SER A 241 -2.41 -23.36 -0.95
CA SER A 241 -1.72 -24.42 -0.20
C SER A 241 -0.19 -24.27 -0.19
N VAL A 242 0.34 -23.27 -0.89
CA VAL A 242 1.77 -23.03 -1.01
C VAL A 242 2.24 -22.17 0.16
N GLN A 243 3.14 -22.71 0.97
CA GLN A 243 3.83 -21.90 1.97
C GLN A 243 4.92 -21.09 1.27
N GLU A 244 4.67 -19.79 1.08
CA GLU A 244 5.73 -18.86 0.68
C GLU A 244 6.74 -18.74 1.83
N GLY A 245 8.04 -18.89 1.54
CA GLY A 245 9.10 -18.67 2.52
C GLY A 245 9.12 -17.22 3.02
N CYS A 246 9.90 -16.94 4.06
CA CYS A 246 10.04 -15.59 4.60
C CYS A 246 10.40 -14.60 3.49
N THR A 247 9.59 -13.54 3.33
CA THR A 247 9.97 -12.41 2.50
C THR A 247 11.14 -11.71 3.20
N ILE A 248 12.38 -12.08 2.84
CA ILE A 248 13.59 -11.43 3.35
C ILE A 248 13.36 -9.92 3.21
N ARG A 249 13.37 -9.18 4.34
CA ARG A 249 13.43 -7.72 4.34
C ARG A 249 14.54 -7.36 3.35
N ARG A 250 14.22 -6.66 2.26
CA ARG A 250 15.26 -5.93 1.54
C ARG A 250 15.83 -4.97 2.58
N CYS A 251 16.95 -5.33 3.20
CA CYS A 251 17.89 -4.35 3.71
C CYS A 251 18.11 -3.41 2.53
N HIS A 252 17.81 -2.13 2.73
CA HIS A 252 18.21 -1.13 1.77
C HIS A 252 19.70 -1.35 1.49
N PRO A 253 20.13 -1.48 0.23
CA PRO A 253 21.54 -1.31 -0.08
C PRO A 253 21.96 0.03 0.55
N PRO A 254 23.13 0.11 1.19
CA PRO A 254 23.68 1.40 1.57
C PRO A 254 23.62 2.30 0.34
N LEU A 255 23.04 3.49 0.50
CA LEU A 255 23.15 4.55 -0.48
C LEU A 255 24.64 4.68 -0.80
N THR A 256 25.00 4.38 -2.05
CA THR A 256 26.35 4.55 -2.57
C THR A 256 26.83 5.96 -2.22
N PRO A 257 27.97 6.12 -1.53
CA PRO A 257 28.54 7.44 -1.29
C PRO A 257 28.90 8.07 -2.63
N LYS A 258 28.35 9.26 -2.91
CA LYS A 258 28.98 10.16 -3.88
C LYS A 258 30.39 10.45 -3.38
N ALA A 259 31.35 10.30 -4.29
CA ALA A 259 32.79 10.40 -4.09
C ALA A 259 33.21 11.49 -3.09
N ALA A 260 33.94 11.07 -2.05
CA ALA A 260 34.77 11.97 -1.25
C ALA A 260 36.15 12.06 -1.92
N LEU A 261 36.61 13.29 -2.16
CA LEU A 261 38.03 13.56 -2.33
C LEU A 261 38.71 13.50 -0.95
N SER A 262 39.73 12.64 -0.88
CA SER A 262 40.95 12.75 -0.07
C SER A 262 40.91 12.35 1.43
N ASP A 263 41.45 11.16 1.70
CA ASP A 263 42.00 10.63 2.98
C ASP A 263 43.38 11.27 3.35
N PRO A 264 44.12 10.92 4.46
CA PRO A 264 43.90 9.96 5.59
C PRO A 264 44.34 10.52 7.00
N PRO A 265 44.53 9.73 8.10
CA PRO A 265 43.90 8.48 8.53
C PRO A 265 43.44 8.51 10.03
N CYS A 266 42.28 7.93 10.34
CA CYS A 266 42.10 7.15 11.57
C CYS A 266 40.94 6.18 11.39
N ASP A 267 41.27 4.90 11.54
CA ASP A 267 40.37 3.75 11.48
C ASP A 267 39.23 3.88 12.52
N PRO A 268 37.95 3.64 12.16
CA PRO A 268 36.94 3.27 13.15
C PRO A 268 36.41 1.86 12.84
N SER A 269 37.11 0.89 13.41
CA SER A 269 36.51 -0.35 13.88
C SER A 269 35.20 -0.08 14.63
N GLU A 270 34.14 -0.82 14.29
CA GLU A 270 32.86 -0.96 15.00
C GLU A 270 32.32 0.29 15.73
N ALA A 271 31.56 1.13 15.03
CA ALA A 271 30.81 2.22 15.66
C ALA A 271 29.86 1.66 16.75
N SER A 272 30.13 2.00 18.01
CA SER A 272 29.35 1.57 19.19
C SER A 272 27.84 1.78 18.99
N PRO A 273 26.96 0.85 19.43
CA PRO A 273 25.50 0.99 19.32
C PRO A 273 24.95 2.32 19.86
N LEU A 274 25.59 2.89 20.90
CA LEU A 274 25.27 4.21 21.45
C LEU A 274 25.55 5.33 20.44
N TYR A 275 26.65 5.25 19.70
CA TYR A 275 27.01 6.23 18.67
C TYR A 275 25.97 6.24 17.55
N LEU A 276 25.57 5.08 17.05
CA LEU A 276 24.52 4.96 16.03
C LEU A 276 23.16 5.45 16.54
N ALA A 277 22.82 5.16 17.80
CA ALA A 277 21.61 5.67 18.43
C ALA A 277 21.63 7.21 18.56
N THR A 278 22.79 7.79 18.84
CA THR A 278 23.01 9.24 18.95
C THR A 278 22.87 9.95 17.61
N LEU A 279 23.34 9.35 16.51
CA LEU A 279 23.12 9.93 15.18
C LEU A 279 21.63 9.90 14.78
N SER A 280 20.88 8.89 15.20
CA SER A 280 19.47 8.70 14.81
C SER A 280 18.46 9.67 15.43
N ILE A 281 18.87 10.50 16.40
CA ILE A 281 18.01 11.47 17.07
C ILE A 281 18.12 12.89 16.50
N PHE A 282 19.04 13.13 15.56
CA PHE A 282 19.12 14.41 14.86
C PHE A 282 18.30 14.37 13.58
N VAL A 283 17.56 15.43 13.30
CA VAL A 283 16.83 15.57 12.03
C VAL A 283 17.62 16.37 11.02
N THR A 284 17.65 15.90 9.78
CA THR A 284 18.27 16.61 8.64
C THR A 284 17.26 17.29 7.73
N SER A 285 15.95 17.05 7.94
CA SER A 285 14.88 17.76 7.26
C SER A 285 13.67 18.00 8.16
N GLU A 286 12.90 19.06 7.90
CA GLU A 286 11.80 19.54 8.77
C GLU A 286 10.67 18.53 9.00
N ASN A 287 10.54 17.53 8.12
CA ASN A 287 9.50 16.49 8.19
C ASN A 287 9.98 15.18 8.83
N GLN A 288 11.27 15.04 9.14
CA GLN A 288 11.76 13.85 9.83
C GLN A 288 11.25 13.80 11.26
N ARG A 289 10.83 12.61 11.68
CA ARG A 289 10.34 12.35 13.03
C ARG A 289 11.07 11.12 13.57
N PRO A 290 12.12 11.31 14.40
CA PRO A 290 12.89 10.19 14.91
C PRO A 290 12.04 9.35 15.87
N ARG A 291 12.54 8.17 16.17
CA ARG A 291 11.86 7.18 17.03
C ARG A 291 12.64 6.87 18.30
N ARG A 292 13.73 7.59 18.58
CA ARG A 292 14.48 7.51 19.84
C ARG A 292 14.35 8.82 20.60
N CYS A 293 14.34 8.76 21.92
CA CYS A 293 14.23 9.97 22.74
C CYS A 293 15.60 10.57 22.97
N PHE A 294 15.82 11.80 22.51
CA PHE A 294 17.10 12.49 22.68
C PHE A 294 17.50 12.68 24.15
N ILE A 295 16.53 12.81 25.06
CA ILE A 295 16.81 12.88 26.50
C ILE A 295 17.24 11.52 27.05
N CYS A 296 16.59 10.42 26.67
CA CYS A 296 17.02 9.07 27.09
C CYS A 296 18.41 8.74 26.55
N ILE A 297 18.71 9.12 25.30
CA ILE A 297 20.05 8.97 24.73
C ILE A 297 21.07 9.84 25.48
N GLY A 298 20.72 11.09 25.80
CA GLY A 298 21.56 11.96 26.62
C GLY A 298 21.86 11.37 28.01
N GLN A 299 20.90 10.65 28.60
CA GLN A 299 21.12 9.91 29.85
C GLN A 299 22.04 8.72 29.64
N ALA A 300 21.90 7.98 28.54
CA ALA A 300 22.75 6.85 28.19
C ALA A 300 24.22 7.25 27.98
N ILE A 301 24.49 8.42 27.38
CA ILE A 301 25.86 8.96 27.21
C ILE A 301 26.54 9.22 28.58
N GLY A 302 25.75 9.53 29.62
CA GLY A 302 26.25 9.80 30.96
C GLY A 302 26.32 8.57 31.88
N LEU A 303 26.00 7.36 31.39
CA LEU A 303 26.07 6.13 32.19
C LEU A 303 27.46 5.49 32.11
N PRO A 304 27.96 4.88 33.21
CA PRO A 304 29.16 4.06 33.18
C PRO A 304 28.94 2.77 32.34
N PRO A 305 29.99 2.19 31.74
CA PRO A 305 29.88 1.11 30.75
C PRO A 305 29.29 -0.22 31.24
N ASP A 306 29.17 -0.42 32.55
CA ASP A 306 28.84 -1.72 33.16
C ASP A 306 27.33 -2.00 33.33
N ASP A 307 26.45 -1.07 32.94
CA ASP A 307 24.99 -1.15 33.18
C ASP A 307 24.22 -1.39 31.86
N LYS A 308 24.50 -2.52 31.21
CA LYS A 308 24.03 -2.85 29.84
C LYS A 308 22.51 -2.86 29.70
N ASP A 309 21.78 -3.35 30.70
CA ASP A 309 20.32 -3.43 30.66
C ASP A 309 19.66 -2.04 30.64
N ARG A 310 20.23 -1.08 31.37
CA ARG A 310 19.76 0.32 31.35
C ARG A 310 20.13 1.03 30.05
N LEU A 311 21.26 0.67 29.45
CA LEU A 311 21.67 1.20 28.15
C LEU A 311 20.68 0.80 27.05
N ASP A 312 20.26 -0.47 27.01
CA ASP A 312 19.30 -0.98 26.04
C ASP A 312 17.91 -0.35 26.22
N ASP A 313 17.47 -0.14 27.47
CA ASP A 313 16.22 0.55 27.76
C ASP A 313 16.21 2.01 27.30
N LEU A 314 17.31 2.74 27.49
CA LEU A 314 17.43 4.16 27.12
C LEU A 314 17.68 4.39 25.63
N THR A 315 18.30 3.42 24.95
CA THR A 315 18.58 3.48 23.50
C THR A 315 17.51 2.81 22.63
N ARG A 316 16.48 2.23 23.26
CA ARG A 316 15.34 1.58 22.59
C ARG A 316 14.62 2.53 21.63
N GLU A 317 14.30 2.00 20.46
CA GLU A 317 13.47 2.68 19.47
C GLU A 317 11.97 2.48 19.78
N PHE A 318 11.21 3.58 19.87
CA PHE A 318 9.75 3.56 20.01
C PHE A 318 9.08 3.02 18.75
N TYR A 319 7.95 2.32 18.88
CA TYR A 319 7.23 1.76 17.72
C TYR A 319 6.81 2.84 16.71
N THR A 320 6.34 4.00 17.17
CA THR A 320 6.06 5.17 16.33
C THR A 320 6.66 6.46 16.90
N SER A 321 6.81 7.48 16.05
CA SER A 321 7.14 8.84 16.50
C SER A 321 6.07 9.42 17.43
N ASN A 322 4.80 9.01 17.29
CA ASN A 322 3.74 9.38 18.23
C ASN A 322 3.94 8.77 19.62
N ASP A 323 4.47 7.54 19.70
CA ASP A 323 4.80 6.91 20.99
C ASP A 323 5.99 7.61 21.64
N LEU A 324 6.98 8.02 20.84
CA LEU A 324 8.04 8.92 21.30
C LEU A 324 7.46 10.24 21.83
N THR A 325 6.56 10.90 21.11
CA THR A 325 5.90 12.13 21.55
C THR A 325 5.14 11.93 22.87
N LYS A 326 4.39 10.84 23.01
CA LYS A 326 3.69 10.50 24.26
C LYS A 326 4.68 10.25 25.40
N HIS A 327 5.76 9.52 25.13
CA HIS A 327 6.81 9.27 26.09
C HIS A 327 7.48 10.58 26.55
N PHE A 328 7.91 11.41 25.60
CA PHE A 328 8.54 12.70 25.86
C PHE A 328 7.64 13.60 26.72
N ARG A 329 6.36 13.71 26.36
CA ARG A 329 5.37 14.47 27.13
C ARG A 329 5.21 13.96 28.57
N ARG A 330 5.09 12.65 28.76
CA ARG A 330 4.77 12.02 30.06
C ARG A 330 5.96 11.80 30.98
N LYS A 331 7.15 11.59 30.43
CA LYS A 331 8.34 11.20 31.21
C LYS A 331 9.33 12.34 31.39
N HIS A 332 9.37 13.28 30.45
CA HIS A 332 10.29 14.41 30.48
C HIS A 332 9.54 15.74 30.64
N LEU A 333 8.68 16.11 29.69
CA LEU A 333 8.06 17.44 29.67
C LEU A 333 7.12 17.72 30.85
N SER A 334 6.40 16.70 31.36
CA SER A 334 5.51 16.86 32.51
C SER A 334 6.24 17.03 33.84
N LYS A 335 7.54 16.75 33.88
CA LYS A 335 8.37 16.85 35.08
C LYS A 335 9.21 18.14 35.15
N VAL A 336 9.18 18.94 34.08
CA VAL A 336 9.86 20.24 34.03
C VAL A 336 9.01 21.27 34.78
N ALA A 337 9.54 21.78 35.89
CA ALA A 337 8.99 22.88 36.66
C ALA A 337 9.56 24.24 36.21
N ASP A 338 8.91 25.32 36.60
CA ASP A 338 9.38 26.68 36.32
C ASP A 338 10.65 26.98 37.12
N GLY A 339 11.75 27.27 36.43
CA GLY A 339 13.08 27.49 37.02
C GLY A 339 14.02 26.29 37.00
N ASP A 340 13.61 25.16 36.40
CA ASP A 340 14.52 24.01 36.21
C ASP A 340 15.63 24.34 35.20
N ASN A 341 16.86 23.97 35.54
CA ASN A 341 17.99 23.98 34.61
C ASN A 341 17.90 22.77 33.67
N ILE A 342 17.29 22.96 32.51
CA ILE A 342 17.14 21.90 31.50
C ILE A 342 18.39 21.90 30.61
N GLU A 343 18.99 20.74 30.40
CA GLU A 343 20.12 20.58 29.48
C GLU A 343 19.84 19.51 28.42
N CYS A 344 20.29 19.77 27.19
CA CYS A 344 20.38 18.73 26.17
C CYS A 344 21.82 18.20 26.17
N LYS A 345 22.03 17.05 26.82
CA LYS A 345 23.36 16.40 26.91
C LYS A 345 23.94 15.98 25.57
N VAL A 346 23.07 15.75 24.58
CA VAL A 346 23.48 15.38 23.23
C VAL A 346 24.01 16.58 22.44
N CYS A 347 23.36 17.74 22.59
CA CYS A 347 23.76 18.99 21.94
C CYS A 347 24.73 19.83 22.79
N ALA A 348 25.03 19.37 24.01
CA ALA A 348 25.85 20.07 25.00
C ALA A 348 25.44 21.54 25.22
N MET A 349 24.13 21.79 25.40
CA MET A 349 23.61 23.14 25.60
C MET A 349 22.51 23.20 26.66
N THR A 350 22.40 24.35 27.34
CA THR A 350 21.34 24.66 28.31
C THR A 350 20.09 25.18 27.60
N LEU A 351 18.93 24.93 28.19
CA LEU A 351 17.61 25.29 27.69
C LEU A 351 16.86 26.03 28.81
N ASP A 352 16.69 27.34 28.63
CA ASP A 352 16.34 28.26 29.73
C ASP A 352 14.92 28.09 30.28
N HIS A 353 14.00 27.54 29.48
CA HIS A 353 12.61 27.36 29.89
C HIS A 353 11.91 26.28 29.05
N LYS A 354 10.73 25.85 29.52
CA LYS A 354 9.93 24.77 28.92
C LYS A 354 9.67 24.94 27.42
N MET A 355 9.32 26.16 26.98
CA MET A 355 9.11 26.46 25.56
C MET A 355 10.41 26.33 24.73
N HIS A 356 11.58 26.69 25.30
CA HIS A 356 12.88 26.53 24.65
C HIS A 356 13.16 25.04 24.43
N LEU A 357 12.90 24.19 25.43
CA LEU A 357 12.99 22.74 25.30
C LEU A 357 12.08 22.17 24.21
N GLN A 358 10.83 22.61 24.12
CA GLN A 358 9.89 22.14 23.08
C GLN A 358 10.34 22.54 21.67
N ASN A 359 10.79 23.79 21.50
CA ASN A 359 11.31 24.28 20.24
C ASN A 359 12.62 23.57 19.83
N HIS A 360 13.51 23.31 20.78
CA HIS A 360 14.73 22.54 20.55
C HIS A 360 14.42 21.09 20.17
N ALA A 361 13.52 20.45 20.92
CA ALA A 361 13.05 19.09 20.64
C ALA A 361 12.46 18.97 19.24
N PHE A 362 11.67 19.96 18.80
CA PHE A 362 11.09 19.98 17.47
C PHE A 362 12.14 20.25 16.37
N LYS A 363 12.94 21.31 16.50
CA LYS A 363 13.85 21.77 15.44
C LYS A 363 15.07 20.88 15.26
N ILE A 364 15.69 20.45 16.37
CA ILE A 364 16.96 19.71 16.34
C ILE A 364 16.71 18.19 16.36
N HIS A 365 15.67 17.76 17.07
CA HIS A 365 15.39 16.35 17.31
C HIS A 365 14.04 15.87 16.76
N GLY A 366 13.32 16.67 15.95
CA GLY A 366 12.06 16.27 15.30
C GLY A 366 10.96 15.75 16.23
N THR A 367 11.09 15.95 17.54
CA THR A 367 10.18 15.40 18.56
C THR A 367 9.07 16.41 18.81
N VAL A 368 7.86 16.08 18.41
CA VAL A 368 6.68 16.96 18.55
C VAL A 368 6.16 16.86 19.99
N SER A 369 5.82 17.98 20.63
CA SER A 369 5.32 18.01 22.00
C SER A 369 4.35 19.14 22.27
#